data_AF-A0A4Q3RW43-F1
#
_entry.id   AF-A0A4Q3RW43-F1
#
_cell.length_a   1.000
_cell.length_b   1.000
_cell.length_c   1.000
_cell.angle_alpha   90.00
_cell.angle_beta   90.00
_cell.angle_gamma   90.00
#
_symmetry.space_group_name_H-M   'P 1'
#
loop_
_entity.id
_entity.type
_entity.pdbx_description
1 polymer ?
#
loop_
_entity_poly.entity_id
_entity_poly.type
_entity_poly.pdbx_seq_one_letter_code
_entity_poly.pdbx_strand_id
1 'polypeptide(L)'
;MLRLLLPLATGIILQWYLQCSLIYIFILLGSFLLAFLLFFLMPAKGAFHLRRFQGFLLLGLLAAAGMLLIRQEDGRQYKNWYGNLYTESAVLLVKLDEPLLIKERSYKADASVVAVCNNNKKLAASGKLLLYFTKDSGAPKLQYGQLLLINKPYNWTSFDVVGKIRNSMKPLKLKVGHAGTLDPLATGLLIVCTGKLTKQIDTFQAEEKEYIGTMILGATTPSYDLETEVNQ
;
A
#
# COMPACT_ATOMS: atom_id res chain seq x y z
N MET A 1 17.57 -36.32 -15.42
CA MET A 1 17.25 -35.13 -14.63
C MET A 1 15.78 -34.70 -14.76
N LEU A 2 15.22 -34.57 -15.97
CA LEU A 2 13.83 -34.13 -16.20
C LEU A 2 12.73 -34.97 -15.50
N ARG A 3 12.95 -36.29 -15.36
CA ARG A 3 11.97 -37.22 -14.74
C ARG A 3 11.69 -36.96 -13.25
N LEU A 4 12.62 -36.37 -12.52
CA LEU A 4 12.46 -36.05 -11.09
C LEU A 4 11.88 -34.64 -10.86
N LEU A 5 12.01 -33.77 -11.86
CA LEU A 5 11.57 -32.38 -11.78
C LEU A 5 10.06 -32.26 -12.02
N LEU A 6 9.49 -33.11 -12.89
CA LEU A 6 8.05 -33.13 -13.19
C LEU A 6 7.18 -33.37 -11.94
N PRO A 7 7.42 -34.41 -11.10
CA PRO A 7 6.64 -34.64 -9.89
C PRO A 7 6.75 -33.50 -8.87
N LEU A 8 7.96 -32.95 -8.69
CA LEU A 8 8.18 -31.82 -7.79
C LEU A 8 7.37 -30.60 -8.26
N ALA A 9 7.44 -30.28 -9.55
CA ALA A 9 6.66 -29.20 -10.15
C ALA A 9 5.14 -29.44 -10.05
N THR A 10 4.68 -30.67 -10.24
CA THR A 10 3.26 -31.00 -10.04
C THR A 10 2.82 -30.77 -8.59
N GLY A 11 3.65 -31.12 -7.60
CA GLY A 11 3.37 -30.84 -6.19
C GLY A 11 3.30 -29.34 -5.89
N ILE A 12 4.25 -28.56 -6.42
CA ILE A 12 4.27 -27.10 -6.33
C ILE A 12 2.97 -26.50 -6.89
N ILE A 13 2.60 -26.86 -8.12
CA ILE A 13 1.39 -26.34 -8.77
C ILE A 13 0.14 -26.75 -7.98
N LEU A 14 0.05 -28.02 -7.56
CA LEU A 14 -1.11 -28.53 -6.83
C LEU A 14 -1.30 -27.79 -5.49
N GLN A 15 -0.21 -27.55 -4.75
CA GLN A 15 -0.27 -26.78 -3.50
C GLN A 15 -0.69 -25.33 -3.72
N TRP A 16 -0.26 -24.71 -4.81
CA TRP A 16 -0.61 -23.33 -5.14
C TRP A 16 -2.12 -23.12 -5.28
N TYR A 17 -2.82 -24.10 -5.86
CA TYR A 17 -4.27 -24.05 -6.06
C TYR A 17 -5.08 -24.61 -4.90
N LEU A 18 -4.68 -25.76 -4.33
CA LEU A 18 -5.48 -26.45 -3.31
C LEU A 18 -5.21 -25.94 -1.89
N GLN A 19 -4.11 -25.22 -1.65
CA GLN A 19 -3.75 -24.64 -0.36
C GLN A 19 -3.89 -25.62 0.83
N CYS A 20 -3.45 -26.87 0.64
CA CYS A 20 -3.59 -27.93 1.62
C CYS A 20 -2.93 -27.57 2.97
N SER A 21 -3.59 -27.96 4.07
CA SER A 21 -3.04 -27.80 5.42
C SER A 21 -1.80 -28.66 5.64
N LEU A 22 -0.89 -28.17 6.50
CA LEU A 22 0.38 -28.82 6.87
C LEU A 22 0.17 -30.26 7.37
N ILE A 23 -0.91 -30.50 8.12
CA ILE A 23 -1.25 -31.83 8.66
C ILE A 23 -1.47 -32.84 7.53
N TYR A 24 -2.24 -32.47 6.50
CA TYR A 24 -2.52 -33.37 5.38
C TYR A 24 -1.27 -33.65 4.53
N ILE A 25 -0.39 -32.67 4.37
CA ILE A 25 0.89 -32.86 3.66
C ILE A 25 1.77 -33.85 4.44
N PHE A 26 1.84 -33.75 5.76
CA PHE A 26 2.60 -34.70 6.59
C PHE A 26 1.99 -36.10 6.58
N ILE A 27 0.67 -36.24 6.62
CA ILE A 27 0.00 -37.55 6.49
C ILE A 27 0.35 -38.18 5.14
N LEU A 28 0.26 -37.42 4.05
CA LEU A 28 0.58 -37.90 2.72
C LEU A 28 2.04 -38.34 2.62
N LEU A 29 2.98 -37.49 3.08
CA LEU A 29 4.41 -37.77 3.07
C LEU A 29 4.74 -39.00 3.93
N GLY A 30 4.14 -39.09 5.13
CA GLY A 30 4.28 -40.23 6.03
C GLY A 30 3.75 -41.53 5.42
N SER A 31 2.60 -41.50 4.74
CA SER A 31 2.05 -42.69 4.07
C SER A 31 2.94 -43.20 2.94
N PHE A 32 3.52 -42.32 2.13
CA PHE A 32 4.44 -42.70 1.06
C PHE A 32 5.78 -43.21 1.61
N LEU A 33 6.28 -42.59 2.67
CA LEU A 33 7.53 -43.01 3.33
C LEU A 33 7.37 -44.38 4.02
N LEU A 34 6.27 -44.59 4.73
CA LEU A 34 5.94 -45.88 5.33
C LEU A 34 5.79 -46.98 4.27
N ALA A 35 5.06 -46.72 3.18
CA ALA A 35 4.92 -47.65 2.09
C ALA A 35 6.28 -47.97 1.41
N PHE A 36 7.17 -46.99 1.32
CA PHE A 36 8.52 -47.18 0.80
C PHE A 36 9.39 -48.03 1.73
N LEU A 37 9.31 -47.83 3.04
CA LEU A 37 10.00 -48.67 4.04
C LEU A 37 9.47 -50.10 4.05
N LEU A 38 8.15 -50.29 4.01
CA LEU A 38 7.54 -51.62 3.93
C LEU A 38 7.96 -52.37 2.66
N PHE A 39 8.05 -51.66 1.52
CA PHE A 39 8.57 -52.24 0.28
C PHE A 39 10.02 -52.71 0.42
N PHE A 40 10.87 -51.97 1.17
CA PHE A 40 12.25 -52.36 1.43
C PHE A 40 12.38 -53.60 2.34
N LEU A 41 11.42 -53.81 3.25
CA LEU A 41 11.37 -55.00 4.10
C LEU A 41 10.86 -56.27 3.38
N MET A 42 10.30 -56.16 2.16
CA MET A 42 9.75 -57.30 1.45
C MET A 42 10.83 -58.27 0.92
N PRO A 43 10.59 -59.60 0.94
CA PRO A 43 11.51 -60.58 0.39
C PRO A 43 11.70 -60.41 -1.13
N ALA A 44 12.93 -60.69 -1.61
CA ALA A 44 13.38 -60.38 -2.97
C ALA A 44 12.48 -60.90 -4.12
N LYS A 45 11.80 -62.03 -3.90
CA LYS A 45 10.86 -62.61 -4.88
C LYS A 45 9.63 -61.72 -5.11
N GLY A 46 9.09 -61.10 -4.05
CA GLY A 46 7.95 -60.18 -4.14
C GLY A 46 8.37 -58.79 -4.62
N ALA A 47 9.53 -58.30 -4.16
CA ALA A 47 10.05 -57.01 -4.56
C ALA A 47 10.34 -56.92 -6.07
N PHE A 48 10.73 -58.02 -6.72
CA PHE A 48 10.99 -58.05 -8.17
C PHE A 48 9.73 -57.77 -9.01
N HIS A 49 8.58 -58.32 -8.61
CA HIS A 49 7.32 -58.12 -9.33
C HIS A 49 6.78 -56.70 -9.16
N LEU A 50 6.99 -56.08 -7.99
CA LEU A 50 6.51 -54.73 -7.66
C LEU A 50 7.54 -53.61 -7.91
N ARG A 51 8.63 -53.85 -8.66
CA ARG A 51 9.65 -52.81 -8.94
C ARG A 51 9.09 -51.52 -9.55
N ARG A 52 8.00 -51.60 -10.32
CA ARG A 52 7.33 -50.40 -10.88
C ARG A 52 6.65 -49.55 -9.80
N PHE A 53 6.17 -50.18 -8.73
CA PHE A 53 5.50 -49.50 -7.62
C PHE A 53 6.46 -48.61 -6.81
N GLN A 54 7.71 -49.07 -6.63
CA GLN A 54 8.77 -48.27 -6.00
C GLN A 54 8.98 -46.92 -6.70
N GLY A 55 8.86 -46.88 -8.04
CA GLY A 55 8.92 -45.66 -8.82
C GLY A 55 7.79 -44.69 -8.46
N PHE A 56 6.54 -45.16 -8.45
CA PHE A 56 5.39 -44.34 -8.07
C PHE A 56 5.47 -43.78 -6.65
N LEU A 57 5.95 -44.60 -5.69
CA LEU A 57 6.19 -44.15 -4.32
C LEU A 57 7.21 -43.00 -4.26
N LEU A 58 8.31 -43.12 -5.00
CA LEU A 58 9.33 -42.07 -5.06
C LEU A 58 8.79 -40.78 -5.70
N LEU A 59 7.99 -40.88 -6.77
CA LEU A 59 7.35 -39.72 -7.41
C LEU A 59 6.35 -39.04 -6.47
N GLY A 60 5.55 -39.82 -5.71
CA GLY A 60 4.63 -39.31 -4.71
C GLY A 60 5.34 -38.58 -3.56
N LEU A 61 6.48 -39.11 -3.10
CA LEU A 61 7.31 -38.48 -2.07
C LEU A 61 7.89 -37.15 -2.58
N LEU A 62 8.36 -37.09 -3.82
CA LEU A 62 8.84 -35.86 -4.45
C LEU A 62 7.72 -34.82 -4.63
N ALA A 63 6.52 -35.23 -5.03
CA ALA A 63 5.37 -34.33 -5.12
C ALA A 63 4.97 -33.78 -3.74
N ALA A 64 4.94 -34.63 -2.69
CA ALA A 64 4.68 -34.20 -1.33
C ALA A 64 5.76 -33.24 -0.79
N ALA A 65 7.04 -33.47 -1.13
CA ALA A 65 8.12 -32.55 -0.83
C ALA A 65 7.95 -31.19 -1.53
N GLY A 66 7.54 -31.19 -2.81
CA GLY A 66 7.21 -29.97 -3.55
C GLY A 66 6.06 -29.17 -2.91
N MET A 67 5.02 -29.85 -2.43
CA MET A 67 3.93 -29.22 -1.67
C MET A 67 4.41 -28.62 -0.36
N LEU A 68 5.29 -29.32 0.37
CA LEU A 68 5.85 -28.86 1.65
C LEU A 68 6.72 -27.61 1.48
N LEU A 69 7.54 -27.55 0.42
CA LEU A 69 8.39 -26.38 0.12
C LEU A 69 7.55 -25.12 -0.07
N ILE A 70 6.49 -25.17 -0.89
CA ILE A 70 5.59 -24.02 -1.03
C ILE A 70 4.88 -23.71 0.28
N ARG A 71 4.48 -24.72 1.06
CA ARG A 71 3.74 -24.49 2.30
C ARG A 71 4.55 -23.71 3.35
N GLN A 72 5.88 -23.83 3.33
CA GLN A 72 6.79 -23.09 4.22
C GLN A 72 6.92 -21.61 3.81
N GLU A 73 6.89 -21.32 2.51
CA GLU A 73 7.05 -19.97 1.96
C GLU A 73 5.71 -19.22 1.77
N ASP A 74 4.57 -19.93 1.80
CA ASP A 74 3.26 -19.33 1.53
C ASP A 74 2.70 -18.54 2.72
N GLY A 75 2.91 -17.23 2.70
CA GLY A 75 2.38 -16.28 3.69
C GLY A 75 0.86 -16.05 3.64
N ARG A 76 0.14 -16.57 2.63
CA ARG A 76 -1.32 -16.38 2.51
C ARG A 76 -2.12 -17.11 3.60
N GLN A 77 -1.50 -18.10 4.22
CA GLN A 77 -2.09 -18.95 5.25
C GLN A 77 -2.03 -18.31 6.65
N TYR A 78 -1.33 -17.19 6.84
CA TYR A 78 -1.37 -16.48 8.12
C TYR A 78 -2.78 -15.92 8.34
N LYS A 79 -3.33 -16.09 9.54
CA LYS A 79 -4.68 -15.57 9.89
C LYS A 79 -4.77 -14.05 9.68
N ASN A 80 -3.65 -13.35 9.84
CA ASN A 80 -3.53 -11.91 9.65
C ASN A 80 -3.21 -11.53 8.20
N TRP A 81 -3.20 -12.47 7.25
CA TRP A 81 -3.00 -12.12 5.85
C TRP A 81 -4.18 -11.30 5.35
N TYR A 82 -3.89 -10.15 4.73
CA TYR A 82 -4.91 -9.17 4.35
C TYR A 82 -6.00 -9.77 3.45
N GLY A 83 -5.69 -10.74 2.59
CA GLY A 83 -6.67 -11.35 1.70
C GLY A 83 -7.77 -12.15 2.41
N ASN A 84 -7.54 -12.62 3.64
CA ASN A 84 -8.57 -13.28 4.44
C ASN A 84 -9.50 -12.28 5.14
N LEU A 85 -9.08 -11.02 5.26
CA LEU A 85 -9.79 -9.95 5.98
C LEU A 85 -10.40 -8.91 5.02
N TYR A 86 -9.97 -8.92 3.76
CA TYR A 86 -10.36 -7.95 2.76
C TYR A 86 -11.81 -8.19 2.30
N THR A 87 -12.58 -7.12 2.18
CA THR A 87 -13.94 -7.08 1.64
C THR A 87 -14.00 -5.96 0.61
N GLU A 88 -14.94 -5.99 -0.35
CA GLU A 88 -15.00 -4.99 -1.45
C GLU A 88 -15.06 -3.52 -0.96
N SER A 89 -15.61 -3.27 0.24
CA SER A 89 -15.68 -1.95 0.85
C SER A 89 -14.51 -1.61 1.81
N ALA A 90 -13.54 -2.51 1.96
CA ALA A 90 -12.46 -2.37 2.94
C ALA A 90 -11.30 -1.53 2.37
N VAL A 91 -10.75 -0.64 3.20
CA VAL A 91 -9.58 0.18 2.86
C VAL A 91 -8.32 -0.48 3.42
N LEU A 92 -7.28 -0.65 2.61
CA LEU A 92 -5.99 -1.16 3.07
C LEU A 92 -5.09 0.00 3.54
N LEU A 93 -4.62 -0.07 4.77
CA LEU A 93 -3.54 0.78 5.26
C LEU A 93 -2.20 0.12 4.90
N VAL A 94 -1.45 0.77 4.01
CA VAL A 94 -0.21 0.23 3.44
C VAL A 94 0.94 1.19 3.73
N LYS A 95 2.10 0.64 4.10
CA LYS A 95 3.36 1.38 4.24
C LYS A 95 4.21 1.13 2.99
N LEU A 96 4.72 2.19 2.38
CA LEU A 96 5.70 2.06 1.30
C LEU A 96 7.04 1.63 1.91
N ASP A 97 7.60 0.52 1.42
CA ASP A 97 8.87 -0.01 1.92
C ASP A 97 10.05 0.70 1.25
N GLU A 98 9.87 1.09 0.00
CA GLU A 98 10.85 1.80 -0.83
C GLU A 98 10.23 3.07 -1.45
N PRO A 99 11.05 4.08 -1.78
CA PRO A 99 10.59 5.25 -2.53
C PRO A 99 10.08 4.86 -3.92
N LEU A 100 9.21 5.70 -4.48
CA LEU A 100 8.56 5.46 -5.77
C LEU A 100 9.59 5.31 -6.91
N LEU A 101 9.58 4.17 -7.58
CA LEU A 101 10.40 3.90 -8.75
C LEU A 101 9.68 4.42 -10.01
N ILE A 102 10.30 5.41 -10.64
CA ILE A 102 9.74 6.12 -11.79
C ILE A 102 9.90 5.25 -13.06
N LYS A 103 8.78 4.85 -13.69
CA LYS A 103 8.74 4.18 -15.00
C LYS A 103 8.18 5.12 -16.07
N GLU A 104 8.21 4.78 -17.37
CA GLU A 104 7.74 5.71 -18.42
C GLU A 104 6.30 6.23 -18.21
N ARG A 105 5.34 5.35 -17.90
CA ARG A 105 3.90 5.69 -17.75
C ARG A 105 3.33 5.49 -16.34
N SER A 106 4.16 5.08 -15.38
CA SER A 106 3.71 4.78 -14.02
C SER A 106 4.80 5.04 -12.98
N TYR A 107 4.38 5.12 -11.72
CA TYR A 107 5.24 4.92 -10.57
C TYR A 107 4.97 3.52 -10.03
N LYS A 108 6.04 2.80 -9.72
CA LYS A 108 5.98 1.49 -9.06
C LYS A 108 6.45 1.67 -7.62
N ALA A 109 5.78 1.06 -6.65
CA ALA A 109 6.31 0.92 -5.29
C ALA A 109 5.98 -0.45 -4.71
N ASP A 110 6.96 -1.00 -4.02
CA ASP A 110 6.78 -2.16 -3.14
C ASP A 110 6.28 -1.66 -1.77
N ALA A 111 5.24 -2.30 -1.26
CA ALA A 111 4.51 -1.80 -0.11
C ALA A 111 4.04 -2.95 0.79
N SER A 112 4.08 -2.76 2.10
CA SER A 112 3.64 -3.74 3.07
C SER A 112 2.31 -3.33 3.71
N VAL A 113 1.33 -4.23 3.74
CA VAL A 113 0.04 -4.02 4.41
C VAL A 113 0.26 -4.02 5.92
N VAL A 114 -0.30 -3.02 6.58
CA VAL A 114 -0.27 -2.85 8.04
C VAL A 114 -1.62 -3.18 8.67
N ALA A 115 -2.72 -2.83 7.99
CA ALA A 115 -4.07 -3.09 8.48
C ALA A 115 -5.12 -3.08 7.35
N VAL A 116 -6.23 -3.77 7.61
CA VAL A 116 -7.48 -3.64 6.85
C VAL A 116 -8.47 -2.83 7.68
N CYS A 117 -9.01 -1.75 7.12
CA CYS A 117 -9.99 -0.87 7.75
C CYS A 117 -11.38 -1.14 7.15
N ASN A 118 -12.34 -1.54 7.99
CA ASN A 118 -13.73 -1.78 7.58
C ASN A 118 -14.69 -1.09 8.55
N ASN A 119 -15.55 -0.20 8.05
CA ASN A 119 -16.59 0.52 8.82
C ASN A 119 -16.08 1.02 10.20
N ASN A 120 -15.00 1.82 10.20
CA ASN A 120 -14.29 2.35 11.37
C ASN A 120 -13.53 1.35 12.26
N LYS A 121 -13.53 0.05 11.98
CA LYS A 121 -12.68 -0.93 12.67
C LYS A 121 -11.38 -1.18 11.90
N LYS A 122 -10.25 -1.06 12.59
CA LYS A 122 -8.92 -1.35 12.06
C LYS A 122 -8.48 -2.74 12.52
N LEU A 123 -8.34 -3.67 11.59
CA LEU A 123 -7.85 -5.03 11.84
C LEU A 123 -6.39 -5.11 11.40
N ALA A 124 -5.49 -5.51 12.29
CA ALA A 124 -4.08 -5.67 11.97
C ALA A 124 -3.93 -6.77 10.90
N ALA A 125 -3.23 -6.44 9.83
CA ALA A 125 -3.04 -7.34 8.71
C ALA A 125 -1.63 -7.21 8.14
N SER A 126 -1.14 -8.28 7.53
CA SER A 126 0.20 -8.36 6.96
C SER A 126 0.14 -8.91 5.53
N GLY A 127 1.06 -8.44 4.71
CA GLY A 127 1.28 -8.93 3.36
C GLY A 127 2.06 -7.92 2.53
N LYS A 128 2.60 -8.39 1.42
CA LYS A 128 3.31 -7.53 0.46
C LYS A 128 2.40 -7.24 -0.73
N LEU A 129 2.43 -5.99 -1.17
CA LEU A 129 1.71 -5.46 -2.31
C LEU A 129 2.70 -4.81 -3.25
N LEU A 130 2.38 -4.94 -4.53
CA LEU A 130 3.06 -4.18 -5.56
C LEU A 130 2.10 -3.14 -6.12
N LEU A 131 2.35 -1.88 -5.78
CA LEU A 131 1.52 -0.75 -6.16
C LEU A 131 2.03 -0.15 -7.47
N TYR A 132 1.08 0.07 -8.39
CA TYR A 132 1.31 0.82 -9.62
C TYR A 132 0.42 2.05 -9.59
N PHE A 133 1.03 3.22 -9.54
CA PHE A 133 0.36 4.49 -9.72
C PHE A 133 0.51 4.88 -11.18
N THR A 134 -0.59 5.15 -11.88
CA THR A 134 -0.49 5.76 -13.20
C THR A 134 0.18 7.14 -13.05
N LYS A 135 1.09 7.48 -13.97
CA LYS A 135 1.67 8.83 -14.02
C LYS A 135 0.66 9.89 -14.47
N ASP A 136 -0.56 9.46 -14.80
CA ASP A 136 -1.67 10.34 -15.05
C ASP A 136 -1.98 11.13 -13.78
N SER A 137 -1.57 12.40 -13.77
CA SER A 137 -2.37 13.60 -13.45
C SER A 137 -3.65 13.38 -12.62
N GLY A 138 -3.57 12.58 -11.55
CA GLY A 138 -4.68 12.12 -10.71
C GLY A 138 -4.98 13.05 -9.54
N ALA A 139 -4.30 14.19 -9.44
CA ALA A 139 -4.98 15.35 -8.90
C ALA A 139 -6.14 15.61 -9.87
N PRO A 140 -7.42 15.52 -9.45
CA PRO A 140 -8.53 15.84 -10.34
C PRO A 140 -8.17 17.14 -11.05
N LYS A 141 -8.11 17.10 -12.39
CA LYS A 141 -7.78 18.29 -13.18
C LYS A 141 -8.67 19.40 -12.66
N LEU A 142 -8.08 20.39 -11.99
CA LEU A 142 -8.80 21.29 -11.09
C LEU A 142 -10.07 21.78 -11.80
N GLN A 143 -11.22 21.35 -11.29
CA GLN A 143 -12.50 21.59 -11.92
C GLN A 143 -13.02 22.96 -11.48
N TYR A 144 -13.88 23.54 -12.31
CA TYR A 144 -14.56 24.77 -11.95
C TYR A 144 -15.44 24.52 -10.71
N GLY A 145 -15.24 25.27 -9.62
CA GLY A 145 -16.10 25.17 -8.44
C GLY A 145 -15.59 24.20 -7.37
N GLN A 146 -14.28 24.21 -7.08
CA GLN A 146 -13.65 23.35 -6.07
C GLN A 146 -13.09 24.13 -4.88
N LEU A 147 -13.11 23.49 -3.71
CA LEU A 147 -12.47 23.94 -2.48
C LEU A 147 -11.12 23.22 -2.38
N LEU A 148 -10.04 23.98 -2.24
CA LEU A 148 -8.68 23.48 -2.18
C LEU A 148 -8.09 23.83 -0.81
N LEU A 149 -7.61 22.81 -0.09
CA LEU A 149 -6.95 22.96 1.20
C LEU A 149 -5.44 22.93 0.96
N ILE A 150 -4.80 24.08 1.03
CA ILE A 150 -3.38 24.23 0.70
C ILE A 150 -2.58 24.44 1.97
N ASN A 151 -1.51 23.67 2.17
CA ASN A 151 -0.51 24.04 3.17
C ASN A 151 0.41 25.12 2.57
N LYS A 152 0.24 26.38 2.98
CA LYS A 152 1.02 27.52 2.49
C LYS A 152 2.48 27.38 2.93
N PRO A 153 3.45 27.39 2.00
CA PRO A 153 4.86 27.36 2.36
C PRO A 153 5.30 28.70 2.97
N TYR A 154 6.41 28.64 3.70
CA TYR A 154 7.07 29.82 4.28
C TYR A 154 7.55 30.76 3.17
N ASN A 155 7.54 32.07 3.44
CA ASN A 155 7.88 33.17 2.50
C ASN A 155 6.95 33.34 1.29
N TRP A 156 5.85 32.59 1.19
CA TRP A 156 4.86 32.81 0.14
C TRP A 156 3.70 33.65 0.67
N THR A 157 3.28 34.66 -0.08
CA THR A 157 2.03 35.35 0.23
C THR A 157 0.84 34.47 -0.10
N SER A 158 -0.31 34.75 0.50
CA SER A 158 -1.58 34.08 0.13
C SER A 158 -1.93 34.32 -1.36
N PHE A 159 -1.54 35.47 -1.92
CA PHE A 159 -1.71 35.78 -3.33
C PHE A 159 -0.80 34.97 -4.25
N ASP A 160 0.42 34.63 -3.82
CA ASP A 160 1.33 33.77 -4.59
C ASP A 160 0.74 32.39 -4.78
N VAL A 161 0.10 31.84 -3.74
CA VAL A 161 -0.62 30.56 -3.83
C VAL A 161 -1.77 30.65 -4.84
N VAL A 162 -2.59 31.70 -4.76
CA VAL A 162 -3.68 31.93 -5.72
C VAL A 162 -3.15 32.09 -7.14
N GLY A 163 -2.07 32.84 -7.33
CA GLY A 163 -1.42 33.07 -8.62
C GLY A 163 -0.86 31.77 -9.21
N LYS A 164 -0.20 30.95 -8.38
CA LYS A 164 0.30 29.63 -8.76
C LYS A 164 -0.83 28.71 -9.22
N ILE A 165 -1.89 28.60 -8.43
CA ILE A 165 -3.07 27.77 -8.74
C ILE A 165 -3.73 28.25 -10.03
N ARG A 166 -3.95 29.57 -10.18
CA ARG A 166 -4.51 30.16 -11.39
C ARG A 166 -3.67 29.87 -12.63
N ASN A 167 -2.34 29.95 -12.52
CA ASN A 167 -1.42 29.69 -13.63
C ASN A 167 -1.36 28.20 -14.00
N SER A 168 -1.44 27.30 -13.02
CA SER A 168 -1.48 25.85 -13.25
C SER A 168 -2.74 25.38 -13.98
N MET A 169 -3.81 26.18 -14.00
CA MET A 169 -5.09 25.83 -14.66
C MET A 169 -5.23 26.39 -16.09
N LYS A 170 -4.22 27.06 -16.65
CA LYS A 170 -4.29 27.56 -18.04
C LYS A 170 -4.48 26.40 -19.04
N PRO A 171 -5.32 26.54 -20.08
CA PRO A 171 -5.99 27.77 -20.57
C PRO A 171 -7.34 28.11 -19.90
N LEU A 172 -7.80 27.35 -18.91
CA LEU A 172 -9.10 27.60 -18.26
C LEU A 172 -9.02 28.90 -17.46
N LYS A 173 -9.74 29.94 -17.91
CA LYS A 173 -9.87 31.22 -17.19
C LYS A 173 -10.81 31.05 -15.99
N LEU A 174 -10.29 30.50 -14.90
CA LEU A 174 -11.05 30.25 -13.67
C LEU A 174 -10.88 31.39 -12.67
N LYS A 175 -12.00 31.79 -12.03
CA LYS A 175 -11.97 32.68 -10.86
C LYS A 175 -11.38 31.87 -9.70
N VAL A 176 -10.36 32.43 -9.03
CA VAL A 176 -9.68 31.81 -7.88
C VAL A 176 -9.53 32.88 -6.80
N GLY A 177 -9.93 32.56 -5.57
CA GLY A 177 -9.78 33.41 -4.39
C GLY A 177 -9.52 32.57 -3.14
N HIS A 178 -8.98 33.16 -2.08
CA HIS A 178 -8.72 32.49 -0.81
C HIS A 178 -9.71 32.96 0.27
N ALA A 179 -9.91 32.17 1.31
CA ALA A 179 -10.83 32.45 2.41
C ALA A 179 -10.11 32.77 3.73
N GLY A 180 -9.32 33.84 3.69
CA GLY A 180 -8.47 34.28 4.80
C GLY A 180 -7.02 34.42 4.36
N THR A 181 -6.36 35.49 4.81
CA THR A 181 -4.95 35.76 4.50
C THR A 181 -4.08 35.14 5.58
N LEU A 182 -3.05 34.42 5.16
CA LEU A 182 -1.90 34.07 5.99
C LEU A 182 -0.72 34.96 5.60
N ASP A 183 -0.01 35.46 6.62
CA ASP A 183 1.19 36.27 6.47
C ASP A 183 2.31 35.49 5.77
N PRO A 184 3.22 36.17 5.04
CA PRO A 184 4.33 35.52 4.34
C PRO A 184 5.16 34.59 5.24
N LEU A 185 5.43 34.98 6.48
CA LEU A 185 6.18 34.18 7.45
C LEU A 185 5.35 33.10 8.17
N ALA A 186 4.03 33.04 7.95
CA ALA A 186 3.20 31.95 8.47
C ALA A 186 3.27 30.72 7.56
N THR A 187 3.04 29.52 8.12
CA THR A 187 2.77 28.30 7.36
C THR A 187 1.47 27.68 7.83
N GLY A 188 0.88 26.78 7.04
CA GLY A 188 -0.33 26.05 7.45
C GLY A 188 -1.48 26.21 6.47
N LEU A 189 -2.69 25.93 6.96
CA LEU A 189 -3.87 25.77 6.11
C LEU A 189 -4.35 27.10 5.51
N LEU A 190 -4.31 27.19 4.18
CA LEU A 190 -4.93 28.23 3.37
C LEU A 190 -6.06 27.61 2.53
N ILE A 191 -7.28 28.06 2.77
CA ILE A 191 -8.46 27.63 2.02
C ILE A 191 -8.55 28.45 0.73
N VAL A 192 -8.55 27.76 -0.42
CA VAL A 192 -8.65 28.39 -1.75
C VAL A 192 -9.89 27.88 -2.47
N CYS A 193 -10.75 28.80 -2.91
CA CYS A 193 -11.97 28.52 -3.66
C CYS A 193 -11.75 28.80 -5.15
N THR A 194 -12.31 27.95 -6.02
CA THR A 194 -12.35 28.18 -7.48
C THR A 194 -13.79 28.32 -7.97
N GLY A 195 -13.99 29.01 -9.11
CA GLY A 195 -15.27 29.09 -9.81
C GLY A 195 -16.44 29.55 -8.93
N LYS A 196 -17.54 28.78 -8.92
CA LYS A 196 -18.77 29.08 -8.15
C LYS A 196 -18.54 29.19 -6.64
N LEU A 197 -17.61 28.41 -6.07
CA LEU A 197 -17.32 28.42 -4.64
C LEU A 197 -16.66 29.72 -4.17
N THR A 198 -16.12 30.54 -5.08
CA THR A 198 -15.64 31.89 -4.70
C THR A 198 -16.74 32.78 -4.13
N LYS A 199 -18.02 32.45 -4.30
CA LYS A 199 -19.16 33.14 -3.68
C LYS A 199 -19.40 32.74 -2.22
N GLN A 200 -18.77 31.66 -1.74
CA GLN A 200 -18.89 31.17 -0.36
C GLN A 200 -17.64 31.47 0.48
N ILE A 201 -16.72 32.29 -0.03
CA ILE A 201 -15.48 32.66 0.66
C ILE A 201 -15.78 33.25 2.04
N ASP A 202 -16.79 34.12 2.14
CA ASP A 202 -17.17 34.78 3.40
C ASP A 202 -17.60 33.77 4.47
N THR A 203 -18.25 32.67 4.06
CA THR A 203 -18.65 31.59 4.96
C THR A 203 -17.44 30.88 5.56
N PHE A 204 -16.48 30.48 4.73
CA PHE A 204 -15.25 29.82 5.20
C PHE A 204 -14.35 30.78 5.99
N GLN A 205 -14.37 32.07 5.68
CA GLN A 205 -13.58 33.06 6.39
C GLN A 205 -14.09 33.31 7.81
N ALA A 206 -15.39 33.13 8.05
CA ALA A 206 -16.05 33.28 9.35
C ALA A 206 -15.88 32.08 10.29
N GLU A 207 -15.37 30.95 9.78
CA GLU A 207 -15.05 29.78 10.61
C GLU A 207 -13.94 30.09 11.61
N GLU A 208 -13.95 29.37 12.74
CA GLU A 208 -12.92 29.47 13.76
C GLU A 208 -11.55 29.00 13.25
N LYS A 209 -10.50 29.65 13.72
CA LYS A 209 -9.10 29.40 13.30
C LYS A 209 -8.22 29.22 14.52
N GLU A 210 -7.37 28.21 14.45
CA GLU A 210 -6.37 27.91 15.47
C GLU A 210 -4.98 28.19 14.93
N TYR A 211 -4.15 28.85 15.73
CA TYR A 211 -2.78 29.22 15.37
C TYR A 211 -1.82 28.75 16.46
N ILE A 212 -0.66 28.26 16.03
CA ILE A 212 0.47 27.95 16.89
C ILE A 212 1.61 28.87 16.46
N GLY A 213 2.17 29.61 17.41
CA GLY A 213 3.23 30.57 17.14
C GLY A 213 4.14 30.78 18.34
N THR A 214 5.28 31.40 18.09
CA THR A 214 6.24 31.82 19.10
C THR A 214 6.35 33.34 19.06
N MET A 215 6.34 33.97 20.23
CA MET A 215 6.50 35.42 20.36
C MET A 215 7.68 35.76 21.27
N ILE A 216 8.29 36.92 21.05
CA ILE A 216 9.35 37.48 21.91
C ILE A 216 8.72 38.58 22.75
N LEU A 217 8.83 38.47 24.07
CA LEU A 217 8.36 39.51 25.00
C LEU A 217 9.46 40.56 25.19
N GLY A 218 9.07 41.84 25.18
CA GLY A 218 10.00 42.97 25.38
C GLY A 218 10.68 43.50 24.11
N ALA A 219 10.26 43.04 22.93
CA ALA A 219 10.68 43.57 21.63
C ALA A 219 9.44 43.94 20.80
N THR A 220 9.52 44.97 19.98
CA THR A 220 8.44 45.36 19.04
C THR A 220 9.03 45.59 17.65
N THR A 221 8.31 45.19 16.61
CA THR A 221 8.68 45.47 15.21
C THR A 221 7.53 46.26 14.57
N PRO A 222 7.79 47.11 13.55
CA PRO A 222 6.73 47.84 12.86
C PRO A 222 5.65 46.94 12.26
N SER A 223 6.00 45.71 11.85
CA SER A 223 5.08 44.72 11.30
C SER A 223 4.50 43.77 12.36
N TYR A 224 4.89 43.89 13.64
CA TYR A 224 4.55 42.99 14.74
C TYR A 224 4.92 41.51 14.50
N ASP A 225 5.79 41.25 13.53
CA ASP A 225 6.36 39.95 13.20
C ASP A 225 7.86 40.10 12.85
N LEU A 226 8.46 39.05 12.27
CA LEU A 226 9.89 39.04 11.92
C LEU A 226 10.19 39.57 10.51
N GLU A 227 9.23 40.20 9.82
CA GLU A 227 9.47 40.78 8.49
C GLU A 227 10.28 42.08 8.57
N THR A 228 10.19 42.79 9.69
CA THR A 228 10.92 44.04 9.92
C THR A 228 11.83 43.94 11.14
N GLU A 229 12.85 44.79 11.17
CA GLU A 229 13.78 44.85 12.30
C GLU A 229 13.09 45.38 13.57
N VAL A 230 13.64 45.02 14.73
CA VAL A 230 13.12 45.43 16.04
C VAL A 230 13.31 46.94 16.22
N ASN A 231 12.20 47.63 16.44
CA ASN A 231 12.20 49.00 16.94
C ASN A 231 12.37 48.96 18.46
N GLN A 232 13.29 49.79 18.95
CA GLN A 232 13.69 49.91 20.36
C GLN A 232 12.53 49.88 21.36
#